data_AF-A0A6I7FE17-F1
#
_entry.id   AF-A0A6I7FE17-F1
#
_cell.length_a   1.000
_cell.length_b   1.000
_cell.length_c   1.000
_cell.angle_alpha   90.00
_cell.angle_beta   90.00
_cell.angle_gamma   90.00
#
_symmetry.space_group_name_H-M   'P 1'
#
loop_
_entity.id
_entity.type
_entity.pdbx_description
1 polymer ?
#
loop_
_entity_poly.entity_id
_entity_poly.type
_entity_poly.pdbx_seq_one_letter_code
_entity_poly.pdbx_strand_id
1 'polypeptide(L)'
;MTALIHTIGPVFVAAIASIVVHELGHVLFGCIVRHHVQWLAVGPFIMFKNKKITFRWKHKYFGGAVFLYGKSIKNKKTYQKEKGKFVAGLLGGPLTSFLTGWIFLNFIPHHEYALYFGMFSYVIGTVTLLFTDGLAVLSILTNSLYAKLHFLNVELLSYKTEKQFDFLLKELEEELQQEKDASIGKLSLTCLHALFFYLYFMQVKFDMESRKRLEIFQNVLNELEAEGLGSIKNKQKRSVLNAIAYLEEINLLIENNKEETGKLYSKLIAGDDDRLNRLKRNSIIDHDDKAKDLYINELSSDIFKRNTLLLKIEEQFIQKAREHIHKNQDSA
;
A
#
# COMPACT_ATOMS: atom_id res chain seq x y z
N MET A 1 -34.14 -2.39 31.39
CA MET A 1 -33.86 -2.05 29.97
C MET A 1 -33.50 -0.59 29.77
N THR A 2 -34.22 0.36 30.39
CA THR A 2 -33.93 1.80 30.35
C THR A 2 -32.57 2.19 30.97
N ALA A 3 -32.18 1.64 32.12
CA ALA A 3 -30.87 1.92 32.76
C ALA A 3 -29.65 1.49 31.91
N LEU A 4 -29.80 0.42 31.12
CA LEU A 4 -28.74 -0.09 30.23
C LEU A 4 -28.53 0.85 29.02
N ILE A 5 -29.62 1.42 28.50
CA ILE A 5 -29.59 2.39 27.39
C ILE A 5 -28.99 3.74 27.86
N HIS A 6 -29.29 4.15 29.10
CA HIS A 6 -28.73 5.36 29.71
C HIS A 6 -27.22 5.30 29.98
N THR A 7 -26.61 4.11 30.06
CA THR A 7 -25.16 3.95 30.31
C THR A 7 -24.39 3.52 29.07
N ILE A 8 -24.93 2.61 28.24
CA ILE A 8 -24.26 2.14 27.02
C ILE A 8 -24.31 3.19 25.90
N GLY A 9 -25.41 3.92 25.77
CA GLY A 9 -25.59 4.94 24.73
C GLY A 9 -24.50 6.04 24.80
N PRO A 10 -24.33 6.71 25.95
CA PRO A 10 -23.30 7.74 26.11
C PRO A 10 -21.88 7.24 25.86
N VAL A 11 -21.55 6.04 26.35
CA VAL A 11 -20.24 5.41 26.16
C VAL A 11 -19.97 5.15 24.68
N PHE A 12 -20.94 4.59 23.95
CA PHE A 12 -20.79 4.29 22.53
C PHE A 12 -20.67 5.57 21.68
N VAL A 13 -21.50 6.59 21.97
CA VAL A 13 -21.43 7.89 21.29
C VAL A 13 -20.09 8.57 21.55
N ALA A 14 -19.60 8.56 22.79
CA ALA A 14 -18.31 9.12 23.14
C ALA A 14 -17.15 8.40 22.44
N ALA A 15 -17.19 7.06 22.37
CA ALA A 15 -16.19 6.27 21.66
C ALA A 15 -16.16 6.61 20.17
N ILE A 16 -17.30 6.64 19.48
CA ILE A 16 -17.36 7.02 18.06
C ILE A 16 -16.88 8.46 17.86
N ALA A 17 -17.35 9.40 18.69
CA ALA A 17 -16.94 10.79 18.60
C ALA A 17 -15.43 10.95 18.77
N SER A 18 -14.81 10.21 19.69
CA SER A 18 -13.36 10.25 19.89
C SER A 18 -12.58 9.70 18.70
N ILE A 19 -13.06 8.64 18.03
CA ILE A 19 -12.50 8.16 16.76
C ILE A 19 -12.63 9.23 15.66
N VAL A 20 -13.82 9.84 15.52
CA VAL A 20 -14.03 10.90 14.52
C VAL A 20 -13.07 12.05 14.74
N VAL A 21 -12.92 12.52 15.98
CA VAL A 21 -12.01 13.62 16.33
C VAL A 21 -10.55 13.24 16.08
N HIS A 22 -10.15 11.99 16.37
CA HIS A 22 -8.84 11.46 16.05
C HIS A 22 -8.53 11.55 14.55
N GLU A 23 -9.40 11.00 13.72
CA GLU A 23 -9.22 11.01 12.26
C GLU A 23 -9.26 12.43 11.67
N LEU A 24 -10.11 13.31 12.23
CA LEU A 24 -10.12 14.73 11.87
C LEU A 24 -8.80 15.43 12.26
N GLY A 25 -8.10 14.95 13.29
CA GLY A 25 -6.76 15.40 13.64
C GLY A 25 -5.75 15.17 12.52
N HIS A 26 -5.76 13.98 11.89
CA HIS A 26 -4.93 13.71 10.71
C HIS A 26 -5.29 14.64 9.55
N VAL A 27 -6.59 14.85 9.30
CA VAL A 27 -7.06 15.77 8.26
C VAL A 27 -6.57 17.20 8.54
N LEU A 28 -6.72 17.69 9.77
CA LEU A 28 -6.31 19.03 10.17
C LEU A 28 -4.81 19.24 9.96
N PHE A 29 -3.98 18.34 10.48
CA PHE A 29 -2.53 18.44 10.34
C PHE A 29 -2.09 18.25 8.88
N GLY A 30 -2.74 17.34 8.15
CA GLY A 30 -2.59 17.20 6.69
C GLY A 30 -2.83 18.53 5.97
N CYS A 31 -3.93 19.23 6.28
CA CYS A 31 -4.22 20.55 5.72
C CYS A 31 -3.16 21.60 6.09
N ILE A 32 -2.71 21.63 7.36
CA ILE A 32 -1.66 22.55 7.83
C ILE A 32 -0.37 22.37 7.01
N VAL A 33 0.03 21.12 6.74
CA VAL A 33 1.23 20.81 5.95
C VAL A 33 1.01 20.83 4.43
N ARG A 34 -0.20 21.22 4.00
CA ARG A 34 -0.65 21.30 2.59
C ARG A 34 -0.65 19.95 1.87
N HIS A 35 -1.01 18.89 2.58
CA HIS A 35 -1.39 17.61 1.97
C HIS A 35 -2.85 17.63 1.55
N HIS A 36 -3.18 16.78 0.57
CA HIS A 36 -4.54 16.59 0.10
C HIS A 36 -5.14 15.36 0.78
N VAL A 37 -6.37 15.51 1.26
CA VAL A 37 -7.20 14.39 1.72
C VAL A 37 -7.85 13.74 0.51
N GLN A 38 -7.53 12.47 0.25
CA GLN A 38 -8.16 11.70 -0.83
C GLN A 38 -9.47 11.07 -0.37
N TRP A 39 -9.43 10.48 0.82
CA TRP A 39 -10.60 9.92 1.48
C TRP A 39 -10.39 9.88 3.00
N LEU A 40 -11.51 9.90 3.71
CA LEU A 40 -11.63 9.70 5.16
C LEU A 40 -12.67 8.58 5.36
N ALA A 41 -12.33 7.56 6.14
CA ALA A 41 -13.24 6.48 6.52
C ALA A 41 -13.43 6.48 8.03
N VAL A 42 -14.67 6.44 8.50
CA VAL A 42 -15.01 6.29 9.93
C VAL A 42 -16.25 5.43 10.06
N GLY A 43 -16.14 4.29 10.76
CA GLY A 43 -17.21 3.31 10.81
C GLY A 43 -17.61 2.90 9.38
N PRO A 44 -18.92 2.82 9.05
CA PRO A 44 -19.37 2.43 7.72
C PRO A 44 -19.31 3.58 6.69
N PHE A 45 -18.94 4.81 7.09
CA PHE A 45 -18.97 5.98 6.23
C PHE A 45 -17.60 6.24 5.62
N ILE A 46 -17.57 6.40 4.30
CA ILE A 46 -16.37 6.76 3.54
C ILE A 46 -16.66 8.04 2.76
N MET A 47 -15.90 9.08 3.05
CA MET A 47 -15.98 10.37 2.38
C MET A 47 -14.79 10.53 1.44
N PHE A 48 -15.06 10.72 0.15
CA PHE A 48 -14.04 10.91 -0.88
C PHE A 48 -13.83 12.39 -1.19
N LYS A 49 -12.66 12.73 -1.75
CA LYS A 49 -12.28 14.10 -2.18
C LYS A 49 -13.31 14.78 -3.07
N ASN A 50 -14.02 14.02 -3.92
CA ASN A 50 -15.10 14.54 -4.77
C ASN A 50 -16.42 14.78 -4.01
N LYS A 51 -16.39 14.84 -2.67
CA LYS A 51 -17.54 14.99 -1.77
C LYS A 51 -18.56 13.86 -1.83
N LYS A 52 -18.25 12.76 -2.54
CA LYS A 52 -19.10 11.57 -2.52
C LYS A 52 -18.95 10.88 -1.16
N ILE A 53 -20.07 10.69 -0.48
CA ILE A 53 -20.14 9.86 0.72
C ILE A 53 -20.68 8.49 0.30
N THR A 54 -20.00 7.44 0.71
CA THR A 54 -20.40 6.05 0.47
C THR A 54 -20.58 5.33 1.79
N PHE A 55 -21.62 4.51 1.87
CA PHE A 55 -21.89 3.66 3.00
C PHE A 55 -21.47 2.22 2.67
N ARG A 56 -20.62 1.62 3.52
CA ARG A 56 -20.15 0.25 3.38
C ARG A 56 -19.82 -0.33 4.76
N TRP A 57 -20.53 -1.36 5.20
CA TRP A 57 -20.27 -2.00 6.49
C TRP A 57 -18.95 -2.77 6.55
N LYS A 58 -18.56 -3.43 5.45
CA LYS A 58 -17.36 -4.28 5.41
C LYS A 58 -16.24 -3.59 4.64
N HIS A 59 -15.28 -3.03 5.35
CA HIS A 59 -14.00 -2.59 4.79
C HIS A 59 -12.88 -2.61 5.84
N LYS A 60 -11.64 -2.66 5.36
CA LYS A 60 -10.42 -2.74 6.19
C LYS A 60 -10.16 -1.53 7.10
N TYR A 61 -10.82 -0.41 6.84
CA TYR A 61 -10.66 0.86 7.58
C TYR A 61 -11.89 1.21 8.43
N PHE A 62 -12.68 0.22 8.85
CA PHE A 62 -13.89 0.45 9.63
C PHE A 62 -13.60 1.19 10.95
N GLY A 63 -12.43 0.95 11.55
CA GLY A 63 -12.00 1.60 12.79
C GLY A 63 -11.60 3.07 12.67
N GLY A 64 -11.57 3.64 11.46
CA GLY A 64 -10.96 4.95 11.21
C GLY A 64 -9.75 4.81 10.30
N ALA A 65 -9.65 5.64 9.26
CA ALA A 65 -8.41 5.95 8.57
C ALA A 65 -8.57 7.16 7.64
N VAL A 66 -7.45 7.84 7.38
CA VAL A 66 -7.35 8.90 6.37
C VAL A 66 -6.23 8.58 5.39
N PHE A 67 -6.48 8.83 4.09
CA PHE A 67 -5.41 8.84 3.10
C PHE A 67 -5.05 10.27 2.71
N LEU A 68 -3.83 10.65 3.11
CA LEU A 68 -3.19 11.91 2.79
C LEU A 68 -2.12 11.69 1.72
N TYR A 69 -2.04 12.61 0.76
CA TYR A 69 -0.94 12.63 -0.19
C TYR A 69 -0.44 14.05 -0.43
N GLY A 70 0.87 14.16 -0.61
CA GLY A 70 1.57 15.43 -0.72
C GLY A 70 2.01 15.76 -2.14
N LYS A 71 3.00 16.66 -2.21
CA LYS A 71 3.66 17.00 -3.48
C LYS A 71 4.43 15.81 -4.01
N SER A 72 4.53 15.71 -5.33
CA SER A 72 5.32 14.66 -5.95
C SER A 72 6.81 14.80 -5.63
N ILE A 73 7.42 13.67 -5.31
CA ILE A 73 8.82 13.60 -4.89
C ILE A 73 9.70 13.44 -6.13
N LYS A 74 10.33 14.55 -6.55
CA LYS A 74 11.18 14.61 -7.77
C LYS A 74 12.67 14.63 -7.47
N ASN A 75 13.04 14.91 -6.22
CA ASN A 75 14.43 15.04 -5.79
C ASN A 75 14.56 14.91 -4.27
N LYS A 76 15.80 14.78 -3.80
CA LYS A 76 16.15 14.64 -2.37
C LYS A 76 15.59 15.76 -1.49
N LYS A 77 15.58 17.01 -1.96
CA LYS A 77 15.03 18.15 -1.20
C LYS A 77 13.52 18.01 -0.98
N THR A 78 12.78 17.64 -2.03
CA THR A 78 11.34 17.37 -1.92
C THR A 78 11.05 16.16 -1.05
N TYR A 79 11.84 15.10 -1.16
CA TYR A 79 11.72 13.90 -0.33
C TYR A 79 11.83 14.23 1.16
N GLN A 80 12.90 14.90 1.58
CA GLN A 80 13.10 15.24 2.99
C GLN A 80 11.98 16.15 3.55
N LYS A 81 11.51 17.09 2.72
CA LYS A 81 10.39 17.95 3.11
C LYS A 81 9.08 17.18 3.26
N GLU A 82 8.74 16.33 2.29
CA GLU A 82 7.51 15.54 2.34
C GLU A 82 7.56 14.49 3.45
N LYS A 83 8.74 13.92 3.76
CA LYS A 83 8.98 13.06 4.92
C LYS A 83 8.55 13.73 6.23
N GLY A 84 9.04 14.94 6.51
CA GLY A 84 8.68 15.68 7.72
C GLY A 84 7.19 16.04 7.78
N LYS A 85 6.60 16.44 6.66
CA LYS A 85 5.16 16.73 6.58
C LYS A 85 4.30 15.51 6.83
N PHE A 86 4.68 14.37 6.26
CA PHE A 86 3.94 13.12 6.44
C PHE A 86 3.95 12.68 7.90
N VAL A 87 5.10 12.79 8.58
CA VAL A 87 5.21 12.56 10.03
C VAL A 87 4.26 13.49 10.81
N ALA A 88 4.21 14.77 10.47
CA ALA A 88 3.27 15.70 11.12
C ALA A 88 1.81 15.32 10.86
N GLY A 89 1.46 14.85 9.66
CA GLY A 89 0.11 14.35 9.34
C GLY A 89 -0.26 13.12 10.17
N LEU A 90 0.65 12.15 10.31
CA LEU A 90 0.46 10.96 11.15
C LEU A 90 0.33 11.32 12.63
N LEU A 91 1.14 12.24 13.16
CA LEU A 91 1.04 12.65 14.56
C LEU A 91 -0.20 13.51 14.85
N GLY A 92 -0.86 14.04 13.81
CA GLY A 92 -2.03 14.89 13.96
C GLY A 92 -3.19 14.25 14.71
N GLY A 93 -3.46 12.97 14.47
CA GLY A 93 -4.52 12.22 15.16
C GLY A 93 -4.24 12.08 16.66
N PRO A 94 -3.11 11.47 17.06
CA PRO A 94 -2.71 11.36 18.45
C PRO A 94 -2.69 12.71 19.18
N LEU A 95 -2.06 13.74 18.59
CA LEU A 95 -1.97 15.08 19.21
C LEU A 95 -3.35 15.71 19.43
N THR A 96 -4.24 15.62 18.45
CA THR A 96 -5.61 16.14 18.59
C THR A 96 -6.38 15.37 19.65
N SER A 97 -6.15 14.06 19.76
CA SER A 97 -6.79 13.21 20.77
C SER A 97 -6.30 13.53 22.18
N PHE A 98 -4.99 13.74 22.37
CA PHE A 98 -4.45 14.19 23.66
C PHE A 98 -4.95 15.59 24.04
N LEU A 99 -4.99 16.52 23.09
CA LEU A 99 -5.47 17.88 23.34
C LEU A 99 -6.95 17.88 23.74
N THR A 100 -7.79 17.17 23.00
CA THR A 100 -9.22 17.08 23.30
C THR A 100 -9.49 16.29 24.58
N GLY A 101 -8.77 15.20 24.83
CA GLY A 101 -8.79 14.49 26.11
C GLY A 101 -8.48 15.40 27.28
N TRP A 102 -7.41 16.19 27.17
CA TRP A 102 -7.02 17.16 28.20
C TRP A 102 -8.09 18.21 28.44
N ILE A 103 -8.65 18.82 27.39
CA ILE A 103 -9.68 19.85 27.50
C ILE A 103 -10.93 19.31 28.22
N PHE A 104 -11.46 18.17 27.77
CA PHE A 104 -12.73 17.68 28.28
C PHE A 104 -12.63 17.11 29.70
N LEU A 105 -11.50 16.53 30.08
CA LEU A 105 -11.29 16.03 31.45
C LEU A 105 -11.02 17.12 32.49
N ASN A 106 -10.37 18.23 32.09
CA ASN A 106 -9.99 19.27 33.04
C ASN A 106 -10.99 20.43 33.11
N PHE A 107 -11.68 20.75 32.02
CA PHE A 107 -12.54 21.93 31.95
C PHE A 107 -14.04 21.62 31.90
N ILE A 108 -14.43 20.37 31.63
CA ILE A 108 -15.84 19.94 31.54
C ILE A 108 -16.08 18.60 32.27
N PRO A 109 -15.52 18.37 33.48
CA PRO A 109 -15.55 17.05 34.11
C PRO A 109 -16.95 16.61 34.56
N HIS A 110 -17.87 17.57 34.75
CA HIS A 110 -19.18 17.32 35.38
C HIS A 110 -20.24 16.78 34.42
N HIS A 111 -19.94 16.63 33.13
CA HIS A 111 -20.87 16.09 32.14
C HIS A 111 -20.43 14.68 31.72
N GLU A 112 -21.28 13.66 31.92
CA GLU A 112 -20.93 12.25 31.69
C GLU A 112 -20.38 11.97 30.28
N TYR A 113 -20.98 12.58 29.25
CA TYR A 113 -20.47 12.45 27.87
C TYR A 113 -19.08 13.06 27.68
N ALA A 114 -18.80 14.18 28.36
CA ALA A 114 -17.51 14.88 28.28
C ALA A 114 -16.42 14.05 28.97
N LEU A 115 -16.75 13.45 30.12
CA LEU A 115 -15.86 12.54 30.84
C LEU A 115 -15.50 11.34 29.97
N TYR A 116 -16.49 10.62 29.43
CA TYR A 116 -16.22 9.45 28.58
C TYR A 116 -15.47 9.81 27.30
N PHE A 117 -15.86 10.91 26.64
CA PHE A 117 -15.16 11.39 25.44
C PHE A 117 -13.70 11.72 25.74
N GLY A 118 -13.43 12.40 26.86
CA GLY A 118 -12.08 12.75 27.28
C GLY A 118 -11.23 11.51 27.56
N MET A 119 -11.78 10.54 28.30
CA MET A 119 -11.11 9.26 28.57
C MET A 119 -10.80 8.49 27.28
N PHE A 120 -11.78 8.31 26.39
CA PHE A 120 -11.57 7.61 25.13
C PHE A 120 -10.59 8.33 24.21
N SER A 121 -10.58 9.66 24.19
CA SER A 121 -9.61 10.43 23.39
C SER A 121 -8.18 10.15 23.85
N TYR A 122 -7.92 10.07 25.17
CA TYR A 122 -6.60 9.65 25.66
C TYR A 122 -6.27 8.20 25.34
N VAL A 123 -7.22 7.28 25.49
CA VAL A 123 -7.01 5.87 25.16
C VAL A 123 -6.66 5.72 23.67
N ILE A 124 -7.45 6.29 22.77
CA ILE A 124 -7.20 6.21 21.32
C ILE A 124 -5.87 6.87 20.98
N GLY A 125 -5.60 8.09 21.46
CA GLY A 125 -4.34 8.78 21.21
C GLY A 125 -3.11 7.98 21.67
N THR A 126 -3.22 7.28 22.81
CA THR A 126 -2.15 6.42 23.34
C THR A 126 -1.98 5.15 22.53
N VAL A 127 -3.09 4.44 22.25
CA VAL A 127 -3.07 3.19 21.47
C VAL A 127 -2.54 3.44 20.07
N THR A 128 -3.00 4.49 19.38
CA THR A 128 -2.55 4.70 18.00
C THR A 128 -1.10 5.17 17.94
N LEU A 129 -0.66 6.01 18.89
CA LEU A 129 0.74 6.41 19.01
C LEU A 129 1.67 5.20 19.26
N LEU A 130 1.27 4.22 20.07
CA LEU A 130 2.13 3.08 20.40
C LEU A 130 2.09 1.97 19.35
N PHE A 131 0.95 1.75 18.70
CA PHE A 131 0.72 0.53 17.90
C PHE A 131 0.40 0.77 16.42
N THR A 132 0.14 2.01 15.99
CA THR A 132 -0.22 2.31 14.59
C THR A 132 0.53 3.52 14.04
N ASP A 133 0.03 4.74 14.25
CA ASP A 133 0.62 5.99 13.78
C ASP A 133 2.08 6.15 14.19
N GLY A 134 2.41 5.92 15.47
CA GLY A 134 3.79 6.10 15.92
C GLY A 134 4.74 5.02 15.42
N LEU A 135 4.26 3.78 15.18
CA LEU A 135 5.06 2.77 14.50
C LEU A 135 5.32 3.17 13.04
N ALA A 136 4.32 3.73 12.34
CA ALA A 136 4.50 4.24 10.98
C ALA A 136 5.48 5.42 10.95
N VAL A 137 5.37 6.37 11.89
CA VAL A 137 6.32 7.49 12.05
C VAL A 137 7.72 6.97 12.30
N LEU A 138 7.89 6.07 13.27
CA LEU A 138 9.19 5.48 13.61
C LEU A 138 9.79 4.78 12.38
N SER A 139 9.01 3.95 11.70
CA SER A 139 9.47 3.23 10.50
C SER A 139 9.90 4.19 9.40
N ILE A 140 9.14 5.26 9.16
CA ILE A 140 9.52 6.28 8.16
C ILE A 140 10.81 6.98 8.57
N LEU A 141 11.00 7.29 9.85
CA LEU A 141 12.17 8.01 10.34
C LEU A 141 13.44 7.15 10.35
N THR A 142 13.35 5.89 10.79
CA THR A 142 14.52 5.03 11.06
C THR A 142 14.85 4.06 9.93
N ASN A 143 13.87 3.66 9.11
CA ASN A 143 14.08 2.71 8.03
C ASN A 143 13.92 3.39 6.67
N SER A 144 15.05 3.67 6.02
CA SER A 144 15.07 4.37 4.73
C SER A 144 14.34 3.60 3.61
N LEU A 145 14.51 2.28 3.58
CA LEU A 145 13.89 1.39 2.59
C LEU A 145 12.38 1.38 2.74
N TYR A 146 11.91 1.23 3.97
CA TYR A 146 10.49 1.35 4.29
C TYR A 146 9.93 2.71 3.88
N ALA A 147 10.63 3.80 4.18
CA ALA A 147 10.18 5.15 3.85
C ALA A 147 10.03 5.35 2.33
N LYS A 148 11.03 4.94 1.54
CA LYS A 148 10.99 5.05 0.07
C LYS A 148 9.88 4.21 -0.53
N LEU A 149 9.74 2.95 -0.08
CA LEU A 149 8.65 2.07 -0.45
C LEU A 149 7.28 2.65 -0.07
N HIS A 150 7.17 3.26 1.12
CA HIS A 150 5.95 3.89 1.58
C HIS A 150 5.55 5.06 0.67
N PHE A 151 6.47 5.97 0.37
CA PHE A 151 6.19 7.09 -0.53
C PHE A 151 5.85 6.64 -1.95
N LEU A 152 6.52 5.59 -2.45
CA LEU A 152 6.19 4.98 -3.74
C LEU A 152 4.74 4.46 -3.76
N ASN A 153 4.31 3.79 -2.69
CA ASN A 153 2.94 3.34 -2.50
C ASN A 153 1.93 4.50 -2.43
N VAL A 154 2.25 5.57 -1.69
CA VAL A 154 1.41 6.76 -1.60
C VAL A 154 1.22 7.40 -2.97
N GLU A 155 2.29 7.54 -3.75
CA GLU A 155 2.22 8.06 -5.13
C GLU A 155 1.33 7.18 -6.02
N LEU A 156 1.52 5.86 -5.95
CA LEU A 156 0.79 4.87 -6.75
C LEU A 156 -0.71 4.82 -6.42
N LEU A 157 -1.06 4.99 -5.14
CA LEU A 157 -2.44 4.99 -4.65
C LEU A 157 -3.09 6.39 -4.68
N SER A 158 -2.35 7.42 -5.09
CA SER A 158 -2.90 8.77 -5.22
C SER A 158 -3.76 8.94 -6.48
N TYR A 159 -4.68 9.91 -6.46
CA TYR A 159 -5.48 10.34 -7.62
C TYR A 159 -4.71 11.26 -8.58
N LYS A 160 -3.37 11.22 -8.56
CA LYS A 160 -2.54 12.00 -9.49
C LYS A 160 -2.76 11.55 -10.94
N THR A 161 -2.58 12.48 -11.86
CA THR A 161 -2.70 12.24 -13.31
C THR A 161 -1.36 11.91 -13.96
N GLU A 162 -0.24 12.26 -13.32
CA GLU A 162 1.11 12.10 -13.87
C GLU A 162 1.95 11.10 -13.06
N LYS A 163 2.71 10.25 -13.77
CA LYS A 163 3.68 9.33 -13.19
C LYS A 163 4.94 10.10 -12.83
N GLN A 164 5.35 10.06 -11.56
CA GLN A 164 6.56 10.75 -11.09
C GLN A 164 7.29 9.88 -10.05
N PHE A 165 7.84 8.77 -10.55
CA PHE A 165 8.47 7.74 -9.71
C PHE A 165 10.00 7.72 -9.82
N ASP A 166 10.58 8.39 -10.81
CA ASP A 166 11.98 8.16 -11.21
C ASP A 166 12.98 8.39 -10.07
N PHE A 167 12.80 9.45 -9.29
CA PHE A 167 13.65 9.70 -8.12
C PHE A 167 13.51 8.59 -7.07
N LEU A 168 12.27 8.22 -6.72
CA LEU A 168 12.02 7.19 -5.71
C LEU A 168 12.50 5.80 -6.18
N LEU A 169 12.36 5.49 -7.47
CA LEU A 169 12.83 4.22 -8.04
C LEU A 169 14.35 4.13 -8.04
N LYS A 170 15.05 5.21 -8.44
CA LYS A 170 16.51 5.26 -8.38
C LYS A 170 17.01 5.07 -6.94
N GLU A 171 16.41 5.80 -6.01
CA GLU A 171 16.77 5.70 -4.59
C GLU A 171 16.43 4.34 -3.97
N LEU A 172 15.40 3.65 -4.48
CA LEU A 172 15.04 2.30 -4.06
C LEU A 172 16.02 1.26 -4.64
N GLU A 173 16.42 1.42 -5.89
CA GLU A 173 17.45 0.61 -6.55
C GLU A 173 18.78 0.67 -5.78
N GLU A 174 19.25 1.88 -5.45
CA GLU A 174 20.50 2.09 -4.71
C GLU A 174 20.48 1.40 -3.34
N GLU A 175 19.33 1.31 -2.67
CA GLU A 175 19.22 0.59 -1.40
C GLU A 175 19.12 -0.92 -1.58
N LEU A 176 18.42 -1.39 -2.61
CA LEU A 176 18.36 -2.81 -2.95
C LEU A 176 19.74 -3.36 -3.36
N GLN A 177 20.58 -2.55 -4.01
CA GLN A 177 21.96 -2.90 -4.35
C GLN A 177 22.89 -2.96 -3.13
N GLN A 178 22.54 -2.27 -2.04
CA GLN A 178 23.33 -2.31 -0.79
C GLN A 178 22.97 -3.52 0.08
N GLU A 179 21.89 -4.23 -0.23
CA GLU A 179 21.47 -5.42 0.50
C GLU A 179 22.46 -6.55 0.24
N LYS A 180 23.11 -7.03 1.31
CA LYS A 180 24.15 -8.07 1.23
C LYS A 180 23.63 -9.46 1.52
N ASP A 181 22.42 -9.56 2.05
CA ASP A 181 21.80 -10.84 2.34
C ASP A 181 21.39 -11.54 1.03
N ALA A 182 22.08 -12.63 0.70
CA ALA A 182 21.86 -13.37 -0.53
C ALA A 182 20.74 -14.41 -0.45
N SER A 183 20.19 -14.72 0.74
CA SER A 183 19.16 -15.76 0.91
C SER A 183 17.80 -15.20 1.33
N ILE A 184 16.74 -15.71 0.70
CA ILE A 184 15.33 -15.44 0.98
C ILE A 184 15.00 -15.60 2.48
N GLY A 185 15.62 -16.58 3.14
CA GLY A 185 15.44 -16.81 4.57
C GLY A 185 15.81 -15.58 5.42
N LYS A 186 16.87 -14.88 5.05
CA LYS A 186 17.42 -13.72 5.76
C LYS A 186 16.79 -12.39 5.35
N LEU A 187 16.37 -12.27 4.09
CA LEU A 187 15.75 -11.04 3.58
C LEU A 187 14.56 -10.59 4.43
N SER A 188 14.53 -9.31 4.79
CA SER A 188 13.37 -8.75 5.49
C SER A 188 12.14 -8.71 4.57
N LEU A 189 10.95 -8.74 5.17
CA LEU A 189 9.71 -8.62 4.39
C LEU A 189 9.63 -7.27 3.65
N THR A 190 10.15 -6.19 4.26
CA THR A 190 10.25 -4.88 3.61
C THR A 190 11.13 -4.92 2.38
N CYS A 191 12.27 -5.63 2.44
CA CYS A 191 13.17 -5.80 1.30
C CYS A 191 12.49 -6.55 0.14
N LEU A 192 11.78 -7.65 0.43
CA LEU A 192 11.01 -8.36 -0.59
C LEU A 192 9.91 -7.50 -1.22
N HIS A 193 9.20 -6.69 -0.43
CA HIS A 193 8.22 -5.76 -1.00
C HIS A 193 8.88 -4.67 -1.84
N ALA A 194 10.01 -4.11 -1.39
CA ALA A 194 10.77 -3.13 -2.15
C ALA A 194 11.22 -3.71 -3.50
N LEU A 195 11.74 -4.94 -3.50
CA LEU A 195 12.10 -5.67 -4.70
C LEU A 195 10.89 -5.88 -5.62
N PHE A 196 9.77 -6.38 -5.10
CA PHE A 196 8.54 -6.54 -5.87
C PHE A 196 8.10 -5.23 -6.54
N PHE A 197 8.05 -4.11 -5.80
CA PHE A 197 7.64 -2.83 -6.37
C PHE A 197 8.64 -2.32 -7.42
N TYR A 198 9.94 -2.45 -7.17
CA TYR A 198 10.96 -2.10 -8.16
C TYR A 198 10.76 -2.88 -9.46
N LEU A 199 10.65 -4.20 -9.39
CA LEU A 199 10.43 -5.07 -10.55
C LEU A 199 9.13 -4.75 -11.28
N TYR A 200 8.04 -4.50 -10.52
CA TYR A 200 6.77 -4.07 -11.08
C TYR A 200 6.92 -2.79 -11.92
N PHE A 201 7.65 -1.79 -11.43
CA PHE A 201 7.85 -0.55 -12.18
C PHE A 201 8.76 -0.74 -13.40
N MET A 202 9.76 -1.63 -13.33
CA MET A 202 10.58 -1.98 -14.50
C MET A 202 9.73 -2.66 -15.58
N GLN A 203 8.86 -3.61 -15.19
CA GLN A 203 7.90 -4.24 -16.09
C GLN A 203 6.98 -3.20 -16.77
N VAL A 204 6.36 -2.31 -15.99
CA VAL A 204 5.48 -1.26 -16.52
C VAL A 204 6.20 -0.32 -17.48
N LYS A 205 7.48 -0.07 -17.27
CA LYS A 205 8.33 0.76 -18.14
C LYS A 205 8.90 0.00 -19.34
N PHE A 206 8.70 -1.31 -19.42
CA PHE A 206 9.37 -2.20 -20.38
C PHE A 206 10.91 -2.10 -20.31
N ASP A 207 11.45 -1.85 -19.12
CA ASP A 207 12.89 -1.81 -18.87
C ASP A 207 13.36 -3.17 -18.33
N MET A 208 13.52 -4.13 -19.25
CA MET A 208 13.84 -5.51 -18.88
C MET A 208 15.31 -5.73 -18.51
N GLU A 209 16.19 -4.79 -18.84
CA GLU A 209 17.61 -4.88 -18.53
C GLU A 209 17.90 -4.40 -17.10
N SER A 210 17.29 -3.29 -16.68
CA SER A 210 17.53 -2.74 -15.33
C SER A 210 17.09 -3.67 -14.21
N ARG A 211 16.09 -4.55 -14.44
CA ARG A 211 15.70 -5.59 -13.46
C ARG A 211 16.79 -6.66 -13.28
N LYS A 212 17.48 -7.07 -14.35
CA LYS A 212 18.49 -8.16 -14.32
C LYS A 212 19.78 -7.76 -13.61
N ARG A 213 20.05 -6.45 -13.50
CA ARG A 213 21.24 -5.89 -12.83
C ARG A 213 21.22 -6.03 -11.30
N LEU A 214 20.06 -6.29 -10.70
CA LEU A 214 19.96 -6.45 -9.25
C LEU A 214 20.43 -7.85 -8.84
N GLU A 215 21.57 -7.93 -8.15
CA GLU A 215 22.11 -9.19 -7.64
C GLU A 215 21.13 -9.91 -6.70
N ILE A 216 20.48 -9.17 -5.79
CA ILE A 216 19.43 -9.69 -4.92
C ILE A 216 18.30 -10.37 -5.72
N PHE A 217 17.94 -9.82 -6.88
CA PHE A 217 16.89 -10.39 -7.70
C PHE A 217 17.31 -11.74 -8.28
N GLN A 218 18.53 -11.81 -8.82
CA GLN A 218 19.10 -13.05 -9.35
C GLN A 218 19.20 -14.12 -8.26
N ASN A 219 19.64 -13.74 -7.06
CA ASN A 219 19.73 -14.65 -5.93
C ASN A 219 18.35 -15.20 -5.51
N VAL A 220 17.33 -14.34 -5.45
CA VAL A 220 15.95 -14.78 -5.17
C VAL A 220 15.46 -15.76 -6.22
N LEU A 221 15.66 -15.49 -7.52
CA LEU A 221 15.26 -16.43 -8.57
C LEU A 221 15.97 -17.77 -8.45
N ASN A 222 17.30 -17.77 -8.29
CA ASN A 222 18.10 -18.99 -8.16
C ASN A 222 17.66 -19.85 -6.97
N GLU A 223 17.38 -19.25 -5.81
CA GLU A 223 16.89 -19.97 -4.62
C GLU A 223 15.47 -20.49 -4.83
N LEU A 224 14.59 -19.72 -5.48
CA LEU A 224 13.25 -20.18 -5.84
C LEU A 224 13.28 -21.36 -6.83
N GLU A 225 14.19 -21.35 -7.80
CA GLU A 225 14.37 -22.45 -8.75
C GLU A 225 14.91 -23.72 -8.06
N ALA A 226 15.88 -23.54 -7.16
CA ALA A 226 16.50 -24.64 -6.43
C ALA A 226 15.53 -25.29 -5.43
N GLU A 227 14.90 -24.49 -4.57
CA GLU A 227 14.13 -24.99 -3.41
C GLU A 227 12.61 -25.01 -3.65
N GLY A 228 12.11 -24.19 -4.58
CA GLY A 228 10.69 -23.95 -4.79
C GLY A 228 10.06 -23.10 -3.67
N LEU A 229 8.90 -22.50 -3.97
CA LEU A 229 8.14 -21.70 -2.98
C LEU A 229 7.67 -22.53 -1.76
N GLY A 230 7.60 -23.86 -1.90
CA GLY A 230 7.10 -24.78 -0.87
C GLY A 230 7.99 -24.83 0.38
N SER A 231 9.28 -24.52 0.25
CA SER A 231 10.22 -24.49 1.37
C SER A 231 9.97 -23.29 2.31
N ILE A 232 9.30 -22.24 1.82
CA ILE A 232 9.09 -20.99 2.54
C ILE A 232 7.92 -21.12 3.52
N LYS A 233 8.23 -21.28 4.81
CA LYS A 233 7.24 -21.41 5.89
C LYS A 233 6.44 -20.12 6.16
N ASN A 234 7.05 -18.95 5.97
CA ASN A 234 6.37 -17.68 6.24
C ASN A 234 5.40 -17.32 5.11
N LYS A 235 4.09 -17.37 5.40
CA LYS A 235 3.01 -17.10 4.43
C LYS A 235 3.13 -15.73 3.74
N GLN A 236 3.53 -14.69 4.47
CA GLN A 236 3.66 -13.35 3.88
C GLN A 236 4.84 -13.27 2.91
N LYS A 237 6.01 -13.80 3.31
CA LYS A 237 7.17 -13.90 2.40
C LYS A 237 6.82 -14.71 1.16
N ARG A 238 6.21 -15.88 1.35
CA ARG A 238 5.78 -16.77 0.25
C ARG A 238 4.83 -16.07 -0.73
N SER A 239 3.88 -15.29 -0.22
CA SER A 239 2.95 -14.51 -1.06
C SER A 239 3.69 -13.47 -1.92
N VAL A 240 4.62 -12.72 -1.34
CA VAL A 240 5.41 -11.71 -2.08
C VAL A 240 6.33 -12.36 -3.11
N LEU A 241 7.00 -13.46 -2.73
CA LEU A 241 7.86 -14.23 -3.64
C LEU A 241 7.07 -14.83 -4.80
N ASN A 242 5.87 -15.34 -4.54
CA ASN A 242 4.96 -15.79 -5.59
C ASN A 242 4.62 -14.66 -6.56
N ALA A 243 4.32 -13.46 -6.05
CA ALA A 243 4.07 -12.29 -6.89
C ALA A 243 5.31 -11.85 -7.70
N ILE A 244 6.52 -11.94 -7.13
CA ILE A 244 7.78 -11.69 -7.84
C ILE A 244 7.98 -12.70 -8.97
N ALA A 245 7.79 -13.99 -8.70
CA ALA A 245 7.94 -15.04 -9.71
C ALA A 245 6.92 -14.90 -10.85
N TYR A 246 5.68 -14.50 -10.55
CA TYR A 246 4.67 -14.18 -11.58
C TYR A 246 5.02 -12.96 -12.42
N LEU A 247 5.55 -11.90 -11.79
CA LEU A 247 6.04 -10.74 -12.56
C LEU A 247 7.16 -11.17 -13.51
N GLU A 248 8.06 -12.02 -13.04
CA GLU A 248 9.17 -12.51 -13.83
C GLU A 248 8.73 -13.43 -14.98
N GLU A 249 7.80 -14.34 -14.72
CA GLU A 249 7.21 -15.20 -15.75
C GLU A 249 6.62 -14.36 -16.90
N ILE A 250 5.83 -13.32 -16.56
CA ILE A 250 5.25 -12.42 -17.56
C ILE A 250 6.35 -11.71 -18.36
N ASN A 251 7.43 -11.26 -17.70
CA ASN A 251 8.53 -10.59 -18.38
C ASN A 251 9.29 -11.54 -19.33
N LEU A 252 9.58 -12.77 -18.91
CA LEU A 252 10.23 -13.80 -19.75
C LEU A 252 9.37 -14.13 -20.97
N LEU A 253 8.05 -14.21 -20.81
CA LEU A 253 7.13 -14.41 -21.92
C LEU A 253 7.09 -13.22 -22.88
N ILE A 254 7.14 -11.98 -22.37
CA ILE A 254 7.26 -10.76 -23.20
C ILE A 254 8.58 -10.79 -24.00
N GLU A 255 9.66 -11.30 -23.41
CA GLU A 255 10.97 -11.52 -24.06
C GLU A 255 11.03 -12.77 -24.96
N ASN A 256 9.94 -13.53 -25.11
CA ASN A 256 9.87 -14.80 -25.85
C ASN A 256 10.83 -15.90 -25.32
N ASN A 257 11.20 -15.86 -24.03
CA ASN A 257 12.04 -16.87 -23.40
C ASN A 257 11.21 -18.02 -22.79
N LYS A 258 10.72 -18.90 -23.67
CA LYS A 258 9.81 -20.01 -23.29
C LYS A 258 10.46 -21.05 -22.39
N GLU A 259 11.77 -21.27 -22.51
CA GLU A 259 12.49 -22.28 -21.71
C GLU A 259 12.55 -21.88 -20.24
N GLU A 260 13.02 -20.66 -19.94
CA GLU A 260 13.10 -20.15 -18.56
C GLU A 260 11.72 -19.97 -17.95
N THR A 261 10.73 -19.56 -18.76
CA THR A 261 9.33 -19.50 -18.32
C THR A 261 8.84 -20.84 -17.78
N GLY A 262 9.07 -21.93 -18.53
CA GLY A 262 8.63 -23.27 -18.11
C GLY A 262 9.29 -23.74 -16.81
N LYS A 263 10.59 -23.43 -16.63
CA LYS A 263 11.33 -23.73 -15.39
C LYS A 263 10.72 -22.99 -14.20
N LEU A 264 10.54 -21.68 -14.30
CA LEU A 264 10.01 -20.86 -13.20
C LEU A 264 8.55 -21.22 -12.87
N TYR A 265 7.71 -21.40 -13.89
CA TYR A 265 6.30 -21.74 -13.71
C TYR A 265 6.11 -23.07 -12.98
N SER A 266 6.94 -24.08 -13.26
CA SER A 266 6.88 -25.38 -12.59
C SER A 266 7.12 -25.32 -11.07
N LYS A 267 7.72 -24.22 -10.59
CA LYS A 267 8.07 -23.99 -9.18
C LYS A 267 7.02 -23.17 -8.43
N LEU A 268 6.00 -22.68 -9.12
CA LEU A 268 4.87 -22.00 -8.52
C LEU A 268 3.96 -23.03 -7.83
N ILE A 269 3.54 -22.76 -6.59
CA ILE A 269 2.65 -23.67 -5.87
C ILE A 269 1.24 -23.53 -6.43
N ALA A 270 0.67 -24.62 -6.92
CA ALA A 270 -0.76 -24.74 -7.12
C ALA A 270 -1.47 -24.74 -5.75
N GLY A 271 -1.98 -23.59 -5.28
CA GLY A 271 -2.85 -23.58 -4.11
C GLY A 271 -2.96 -22.29 -3.29
N ASP A 272 -1.99 -21.38 -3.34
CA ASP A 272 -2.14 -20.07 -2.69
C ASP A 272 -2.93 -19.09 -3.58
N ASP A 273 -3.52 -18.05 -2.98
CA ASP A 273 -4.47 -17.08 -3.58
C ASP A 273 -3.84 -16.26 -4.73
N ASP A 274 -3.75 -16.93 -5.87
CA ASP A 274 -2.99 -16.53 -7.04
C ASP A 274 -3.92 -16.18 -8.22
N ARG A 275 -5.21 -16.05 -7.92
CA ARG A 275 -6.22 -15.72 -8.91
C ARG A 275 -5.90 -14.41 -9.64
N LEU A 276 -5.49 -13.38 -8.90
CA LEU A 276 -5.23 -12.06 -9.47
C LEU A 276 -4.05 -12.07 -10.45
N ASN A 277 -2.95 -12.76 -10.13
CA ASN A 277 -1.79 -12.86 -11.03
C ASN A 277 -2.12 -13.72 -12.25
N ARG A 278 -2.85 -14.83 -12.09
CA ARG A 278 -3.32 -15.63 -13.24
C ARG A 278 -4.22 -14.84 -14.17
N LEU A 279 -5.14 -14.05 -13.64
CA LEU A 279 -5.98 -13.18 -14.46
C LEU A 279 -5.14 -12.16 -15.23
N LYS A 280 -4.14 -11.53 -14.59
CA LYS A 280 -3.19 -10.64 -15.28
C LYS A 280 -2.43 -11.37 -16.38
N ARG A 281 -1.85 -12.53 -16.07
CA ARG A 281 -1.10 -13.37 -17.02
C ARG A 281 -1.97 -13.72 -18.23
N ASN A 282 -3.13 -14.35 -18.01
CA ASN A 282 -4.02 -14.78 -19.10
C ASN A 282 -4.52 -13.58 -19.91
N SER A 283 -4.74 -12.43 -19.25
CA SER A 283 -5.09 -11.21 -19.98
C SER A 283 -3.99 -10.79 -20.95
N ILE A 284 -2.72 -10.92 -20.60
CA ILE A 284 -1.60 -10.44 -21.43
C ILE A 284 -1.17 -11.50 -22.45
N ILE A 285 -0.97 -12.73 -22.01
CA ILE A 285 -0.36 -13.82 -22.79
C ILE A 285 -1.40 -14.44 -23.73
N ASP A 286 -2.53 -14.86 -23.18
CA ASP A 286 -3.59 -15.56 -23.93
C ASP A 286 -4.54 -14.58 -24.63
N HIS A 287 -4.31 -13.27 -24.47
CA HIS A 287 -5.16 -12.19 -24.99
C HIS A 287 -6.63 -12.33 -24.55
N ASP A 288 -6.87 -12.95 -23.38
CA ASP A 288 -8.22 -13.20 -22.87
C ASP A 288 -8.84 -11.90 -22.32
N ASP A 289 -9.79 -11.32 -23.06
CA ASP A 289 -10.54 -10.12 -22.67
C ASP A 289 -11.39 -10.33 -21.42
N LYS A 290 -11.94 -11.53 -21.21
CA LYS A 290 -12.69 -11.84 -20.00
C LYS A 290 -11.76 -11.88 -18.79
N ALA A 291 -10.55 -12.42 -18.94
CA ALA A 291 -9.53 -12.39 -17.88
C ALA A 291 -9.10 -10.95 -17.56
N LYS A 292 -8.92 -10.09 -18.58
CA LYS A 292 -8.65 -8.65 -18.42
C LYS A 292 -9.74 -7.97 -17.61
N ASP A 293 -11.00 -8.14 -18.00
CA ASP A 293 -12.13 -7.49 -17.33
C ASP A 293 -12.25 -7.96 -15.88
N LEU A 294 -12.10 -9.28 -15.62
CA LEU A 294 -12.09 -9.82 -14.26
C LEU A 294 -10.93 -9.27 -13.43
N TYR A 295 -9.72 -9.16 -13.99
CA TYR A 295 -8.56 -8.60 -13.33
C TYR A 295 -8.78 -7.14 -12.90
N ILE A 296 -9.22 -6.29 -13.83
CA ILE A 296 -9.49 -4.88 -13.57
C ILE A 296 -10.65 -4.70 -12.57
N ASN A 297 -11.70 -5.52 -12.69
CA ASN A 297 -12.81 -5.54 -11.73
C ASN A 297 -12.35 -5.94 -10.33
N GLU A 298 -11.46 -6.92 -10.20
CA GLU A 298 -10.93 -7.36 -8.92
C GLU A 298 -10.04 -6.29 -8.28
N LEU A 299 -9.16 -5.64 -9.06
CA LEU A 299 -8.38 -4.48 -8.59
C LEU A 299 -9.25 -3.30 -8.14
N SER A 300 -10.33 -3.01 -8.87
CA SER A 300 -11.24 -1.90 -8.59
C SER A 300 -12.36 -2.25 -7.60
N SER A 301 -12.46 -3.53 -7.17
CA SER A 301 -13.40 -3.98 -6.14
C SER A 301 -13.14 -3.29 -4.78
N ASP A 302 -11.85 -3.05 -4.49
CA ASP A 302 -11.42 -2.22 -3.37
C ASP A 302 -11.74 -0.76 -3.68
N ILE A 303 -12.73 -0.22 -2.96
CA ILE A 303 -13.22 1.15 -3.17
C ILE A 303 -12.12 2.20 -2.98
N PHE A 304 -11.08 1.91 -2.18
CA PHE A 304 -9.97 2.81 -1.93
C PHE A 304 -8.95 2.84 -3.07
N LYS A 305 -8.95 1.83 -3.95
CA LYS A 305 -8.07 1.75 -5.13
C LYS A 305 -8.72 2.28 -6.41
N ARG A 306 -10.02 2.58 -6.39
CA ARG A 306 -10.73 3.15 -7.54
C ARG A 306 -10.14 4.51 -7.92
N ASN A 307 -9.97 4.74 -9.22
CA ASN A 307 -9.45 5.98 -9.79
C ASN A 307 -8.03 6.37 -9.35
N THR A 308 -7.26 5.41 -8.81
CA THR A 308 -5.85 5.62 -8.46
C THR A 308 -4.94 5.48 -9.67
N LEU A 309 -3.72 5.99 -9.55
CA LEU A 309 -2.70 5.85 -10.58
C LEU A 309 -2.35 4.37 -10.84
N LEU A 310 -2.44 3.50 -9.84
CA LEU A 310 -2.28 2.05 -9.97
C LEU A 310 -3.18 1.47 -11.07
N LEU A 311 -4.49 1.70 -10.99
CA LEU A 311 -5.45 1.11 -11.92
C LEU A 311 -5.19 1.59 -13.35
N LYS A 312 -4.92 2.90 -13.52
CA LYS A 312 -4.56 3.49 -14.81
C LYS A 312 -3.27 2.90 -15.38
N ILE A 313 -2.28 2.66 -14.53
CA ILE A 313 -1.01 2.05 -14.94
C ILE A 313 -1.23 0.62 -15.42
N GLU A 314 -2.00 -0.17 -14.67
CA GLU A 314 -2.27 -1.58 -15.00
C GLU A 314 -3.05 -1.71 -16.31
N GLU A 315 -4.09 -0.90 -16.51
CA GLU A 315 -4.85 -0.87 -17.78
C GLU A 315 -3.95 -0.55 -18.98
N GLN A 316 -3.11 0.49 -18.85
CA GLN A 316 -2.16 0.88 -19.89
C GLN A 316 -1.10 -0.19 -20.14
N PHE A 317 -0.61 -0.84 -19.07
CA PHE A 317 0.41 -1.87 -19.18
C PHE A 317 -0.13 -3.09 -19.92
N ILE A 318 -1.31 -3.60 -19.56
CA ILE A 318 -1.92 -4.76 -20.23
C ILE A 318 -2.08 -4.50 -21.73
N GLN A 319 -2.58 -3.31 -22.09
CA GLN A 319 -2.77 -2.94 -23.49
C GLN A 319 -1.42 -2.95 -24.25
N LYS A 320 -0.40 -2.29 -23.71
CA LYS A 320 0.93 -2.24 -24.32
C LYS A 320 1.61 -3.60 -24.40
N ALA A 321 1.45 -4.44 -23.38
CA ALA A 321 2.07 -5.76 -23.32
C ALA A 321 1.49 -6.69 -24.38
N ARG A 322 0.16 -6.69 -24.57
CA ARG A 322 -0.51 -7.39 -25.68
C ARG A 322 0.01 -6.96 -27.05
N GLU A 323 0.06 -5.65 -27.28
CA GLU A 323 0.58 -5.09 -28.54
C GLU A 323 2.03 -5.50 -28.81
N HIS A 324 2.86 -5.58 -27.76
CA HIS A 324 4.25 -5.99 -27.88
C HIS A 324 4.38 -7.49 -28.23
N ILE A 325 3.64 -8.35 -27.52
CA ILE A 325 3.66 -9.80 -27.77
C ILE A 325 3.14 -10.11 -29.19
N HIS A 326 2.05 -9.46 -29.62
CA HIS A 326 1.50 -9.67 -30.96
C HIS A 326 2.52 -9.32 -32.06
N LYS A 327 3.19 -8.16 -31.94
CA LYS A 327 4.26 -7.76 -32.89
C LYS A 327 5.41 -8.76 -32.95
N ASN A 328 5.82 -9.32 -31.82
CA ASN A 328 6.91 -10.30 -31.76
C ASN A 328 6.50 -11.67 -32.32
N GLN A 329 5.21 -11.99 -32.35
CA GLN A 329 4.69 -13.22 -32.99
C GLN A 329 4.57 -13.08 -34.50
N ASP A 330 4.25 -11.89 -35.02
CA ASP A 330 4.15 -11.64 -36.47
C ASP A 330 5.52 -11.47 -37.17
N SER A 331 6.59 -11.31 -36.39
CA SER A 331 7.96 -11.12 -36.87
C SER A 331 8.86 -12.35 -36.73
N ALA A 332 8.33 -13.45 -36.20
CA ALA A 332 8.98 -14.76 -36.11
C ALA A 332 8.31 -15.75 -37.08
#